data_AF-A0A2E0BS19-F1
#
_entry.id   AF-A0A2E0BS19-F1
#
_cell.length_a   1.000
_cell.length_b   1.000
_cell.length_c   1.000
_cell.angle_alpha   90.00
_cell.angle_beta   90.00
_cell.angle_gamma   90.00
#
_symmetry.space_group_name_H-M   'P 1'
#
loop_
_entity.id
_entity.type
_entity.pdbx_description
1 polymer ?
#
loop_
_entity_poly.entity_id
_entity_poly.type
_entity_poly.pdbx_seq_one_letter_code
_entity_poly.pdbx_strand_id
1 'polypeptide(L)'
;MPRSLAFKLAEISRHIYYDSANDDIVVSKELVSSRRKSGSTTTTATTQVALDTFAHATYTTARYIVSVTQGSDYHSTEIVISHDGSTADILEYGILKSGSDLATFAADISGANARLLITPASTSSTVFKFDRQLVES
;
A
#
# COMPACT_ATOMS: atom_id res chain seq x y z
N MET A 1 28.69 11.50 -9.69
CA MET A 1 29.27 11.84 -8.38
C MET A 1 28.33 11.29 -7.31
N PRO A 2 28.75 10.36 -6.43
CA PRO A 2 27.92 9.94 -5.31
C PRO A 2 27.69 11.14 -4.38
N ARG A 3 26.44 11.42 -4.02
CA ARG A 3 26.13 12.49 -3.05
C ARG A 3 26.79 12.13 -1.72
N SER A 4 27.67 13.00 -1.22
CA SER A 4 28.32 12.79 0.08
C SER A 4 27.28 12.80 1.22
N LEU A 5 27.62 12.19 2.36
CA LEU A 5 26.75 12.14 3.55
C LEU A 5 26.35 13.54 4.03
N ALA A 6 27.23 14.54 3.85
CA ALA A 6 26.94 15.93 4.19
C ALA A 6 25.80 16.52 3.35
N PHE A 7 25.70 16.18 2.05
CA PHE A 7 24.59 16.64 1.21
C PHE A 7 23.25 16.01 1.61
N LYS A 8 23.25 14.75 2.07
CA LYS A 8 22.04 14.09 2.56
C LYS A 8 21.54 14.71 3.87
N LEU A 9 22.45 15.02 4.79
CA LEU A 9 22.08 15.64 6.07
C LEU A 9 21.52 17.06 5.87
N ALA A 10 22.13 17.84 4.97
CA ALA A 10 21.65 19.17 4.61
C ALA A 10 20.25 19.15 3.96
N GLU A 11 19.94 18.10 3.21
CA GLU A 11 18.60 17.90 2.63
C GLU A 11 17.55 17.59 3.70
N ILE A 12 17.90 16.79 4.70
CA ILE A 12 16.99 16.45 5.80
C ILE A 12 16.67 17.67 6.67
N SER A 13 17.67 18.49 7.03
CA SER A 13 17.44 19.69 7.85
C SER A 13 16.59 20.77 7.16
N ARG A 14 16.41 20.68 5.84
CA ARG A 14 15.48 21.55 5.10
C ARG A 14 14.02 21.14 5.29
N HIS A 15 13.77 19.87 5.58
CA HIS A 15 12.41 19.31 5.62
C HIS A 15 11.96 18.94 7.04
N ILE A 16 12.88 18.87 8.00
CA ILE A 16 12.63 18.59 9.41
C ILE A 16 13.14 19.78 10.24
N TYR A 17 12.28 20.38 11.05
CA TYR A 17 12.66 21.42 11.99
C TYR A 17 11.94 21.23 13.33
N TYR A 18 12.53 21.76 14.40
CA TYR A 18 11.91 21.82 15.71
C TYR A 18 11.16 23.16 15.84
N ASP A 19 9.85 23.09 16.14
CA ASP A 19 9.03 24.25 16.45
C ASP A 19 9.09 24.52 17.96
N SER A 20 9.97 25.45 18.34
CA SER A 20 10.18 25.80 19.74
C SER A 20 9.00 26.50 20.41
N ALA A 21 7.99 26.94 19.65
CA ALA A 21 6.79 27.53 20.23
C ALA A 21 5.81 26.46 20.73
N ASN A 22 5.79 25.29 20.08
CA ASN A 22 4.86 24.19 20.37
C ASN A 22 5.55 22.92 20.89
N ASP A 23 6.89 22.93 21.00
CA ASP A 23 7.72 21.77 21.39
C ASP A 23 7.55 20.55 20.46
N ASP A 24 7.33 20.82 19.16
CA ASP A 24 7.03 19.81 18.16
C ASP A 24 8.19 19.60 17.16
N ILE A 25 8.38 18.37 16.69
CA ILE A 25 9.20 18.09 15.50
C ILE A 25 8.31 18.08 14.27
N VAL A 26 8.51 19.05 13.38
CA VAL A 26 7.69 19.24 12.17
C VAL A 26 8.41 18.68 10.95
N VAL A 27 7.68 17.92 10.14
CA VAL A 27 8.17 17.36 8.86
C VAL A 27 7.28 17.85 7.73
N SER A 28 7.86 18.55 6.77
CA SER A 28 7.15 19.11 5.60
C SER A 28 6.79 18.09 4.51
N LYS A 29 7.11 16.82 4.74
CA LYS A 29 6.95 15.69 3.81
C LYS A 29 6.44 14.46 4.57
N GLU A 30 5.92 13.49 3.84
CA GLU A 30 5.51 12.21 4.41
C GLU A 30 6.73 11.49 5.02
N LEU A 31 6.53 10.94 6.23
CA LEU A 31 7.50 10.06 6.87
C LEU A 31 7.35 8.65 6.33
N VAL A 32 8.34 8.20 5.55
CA VAL A 32 8.43 6.81 5.12
C VAL A 32 8.85 5.96 6.32
N SER A 33 8.05 4.94 6.64
CA SER A 33 8.37 3.95 7.67
C SER A 33 8.30 2.56 7.06
N SER A 34 9.08 1.59 7.55
CA SER A 34 9.03 0.21 7.05
C SER A 34 7.63 -0.42 7.10
N ARG A 35 6.80 0.06 8.04
CA ARG A 35 5.44 -0.44 8.29
C ARG A 35 4.37 0.22 7.41
N ARG A 36 4.61 1.42 6.88
CA ARG A 36 3.66 2.14 6.02
C ARG A 36 4.18 2.26 4.61
N LYS A 37 3.31 2.02 3.65
CA LYS A 37 3.65 2.13 2.24
C LYS A 37 2.42 2.55 1.46
N SER A 38 2.58 3.51 0.56
CA SER A 38 1.60 3.79 -0.47
C SER A 38 2.12 3.28 -1.82
N GLY A 39 1.21 2.99 -2.73
CA GLY A 39 1.59 2.46 -4.04
C GLY A 39 0.51 2.65 -5.09
N SER A 40 0.91 2.48 -6.35
CA SER A 40 0.00 2.55 -7.50
C SER A 40 0.41 1.55 -8.57
N THR A 41 -0.56 0.83 -9.11
CA THR A 41 -0.39 -0.09 -10.25
C THR A 41 -1.50 0.17 -11.25
N THR A 42 -1.18 0.11 -12.54
CA THR A 42 -2.18 0.21 -13.62
C THR A 42 -2.16 -1.07 -14.44
N THR A 43 -3.34 -1.57 -14.76
CA THR A 43 -3.51 -2.78 -15.56
C THR A 43 -4.51 -2.54 -16.70
N THR A 44 -4.37 -3.33 -17.76
CA THR A 44 -5.30 -3.40 -18.90
C THR A 44 -5.62 -4.86 -19.24
N ALA A 45 -5.65 -5.72 -18.23
CA ALA A 45 -5.79 -7.16 -18.35
C ALA A 45 -6.68 -7.70 -17.22
N THR A 46 -7.32 -8.84 -17.45
CA THR A 46 -8.14 -9.55 -16.46
C THR A 46 -7.37 -10.63 -15.71
N THR A 47 -6.04 -10.64 -15.83
CA THR A 47 -5.17 -11.59 -15.14
C THR A 47 -4.83 -11.09 -13.75
N GLN A 48 -4.74 -12.03 -12.80
CA GLN A 48 -4.33 -11.73 -11.44
C GLN A 48 -2.88 -11.23 -11.39
N VAL A 49 -2.63 -10.18 -10.61
CA VAL A 49 -1.28 -9.65 -10.34
C VAL A 49 -1.14 -9.27 -8.87
N ALA A 50 0.10 -9.25 -8.36
CA ALA A 50 0.38 -8.74 -7.02
C ALA A 50 0.34 -7.21 -7.01
N LEU A 51 -0.57 -6.64 -6.21
CA LEU A 51 -0.63 -5.19 -5.97
C LEU A 51 0.47 -4.76 -5.00
N ASP A 52 0.69 -5.56 -3.95
CA ASP A 52 1.72 -5.30 -2.96
C ASP A 52 2.21 -6.60 -2.30
N THR A 53 3.41 -6.55 -1.73
CA THR A 53 4.04 -7.67 -1.02
C THR A 53 4.73 -7.20 0.25
N PHE A 54 4.72 -8.04 1.29
CA PHE A 54 5.45 -7.80 2.54
C PHE A 54 6.06 -9.09 3.09
N ALA A 55 7.13 -8.96 3.86
CA ALA A 55 7.84 -10.10 4.44
C ALA A 55 6.99 -10.76 5.54
N HIS A 56 6.52 -11.98 5.29
CA HIS A 56 5.64 -12.71 6.21
C HIS A 56 6.38 -13.18 7.48
N ALA A 57 7.71 -13.18 7.46
CA ALA A 57 8.55 -13.54 8.61
C ALA A 57 8.65 -12.42 9.66
N THR A 58 8.28 -11.18 9.31
CA THR A 58 8.40 -10.00 10.18
C THR A 58 7.04 -9.43 10.56
N TYR A 59 6.04 -9.61 9.71
CA TYR A 59 4.72 -9.03 9.87
C TYR A 59 3.68 -10.12 9.65
N THR A 60 2.72 -10.27 10.57
CA THR A 60 1.63 -11.27 10.50
C THR A 60 0.36 -10.71 9.87
N THR A 61 0.18 -9.38 9.95
CA THR A 61 -1.04 -8.70 9.53
C THR A 61 -0.70 -7.45 8.72
N ALA A 62 -1.50 -7.21 7.67
CA ALA A 62 -1.47 -6.00 6.87
C ALA A 62 -2.88 -5.44 6.70
N ARG A 63 -3.03 -4.12 6.82
CA ARG A 63 -4.27 -3.40 6.55
C ARG A 63 -4.06 -2.46 5.37
N TYR A 64 -4.98 -2.47 4.43
CA TYR A 64 -4.95 -1.66 3.21
C TYR A 64 -6.21 -0.83 3.09
N ILE A 65 -6.06 0.42 2.66
CA ILE A 65 -7.14 1.18 2.04
C ILE A 65 -6.83 1.19 0.55
N VAL A 66 -7.74 0.68 -0.28
CA VAL A 66 -7.55 0.57 -1.73
C VAL A 66 -8.55 1.46 -2.44
N SER A 67 -8.08 2.21 -3.43
CA SER A 67 -8.90 2.97 -4.37
C SER A 67 -8.61 2.49 -5.78
N VAL A 68 -9.68 2.14 -6.50
CA VAL A 68 -9.66 1.66 -7.88
C VAL A 68 -10.41 2.66 -8.75
N THR A 69 -9.84 3.01 -9.89
CA THR A 69 -10.47 3.92 -10.86
C THR A 69 -10.36 3.35 -12.26
N GLN A 70 -11.47 3.34 -12.99
CA GLN A 70 -11.54 2.95 -14.40
C GLN A 70 -12.42 3.97 -15.14
N GLY A 71 -11.82 4.83 -15.97
CA GLY A 71 -12.57 5.93 -16.59
C GLY A 71 -13.20 6.85 -15.53
N SER A 72 -14.52 6.96 -15.51
CA SER A 72 -15.29 7.68 -14.47
C SER A 72 -15.75 6.81 -13.31
N ASP A 73 -15.58 5.48 -13.40
CA ASP A 73 -15.98 4.56 -12.35
C ASP A 73 -14.95 4.51 -11.22
N TYR A 74 -15.46 4.33 -10.01
CA TYR A 74 -14.65 4.22 -8.80
C TYR A 74 -15.10 3.02 -7.96
N HIS A 75 -14.14 2.45 -7.24
CA HIS A 75 -14.35 1.42 -6.22
C HIS A 75 -13.31 1.64 -5.12
N SER A 76 -13.74 1.86 -3.89
CA SER A 76 -12.89 1.95 -2.71
C SER A 76 -13.27 0.89 -1.69
N THR A 77 -12.29 0.32 -1.03
CA THR A 77 -12.47 -0.76 -0.06
C THR A 77 -11.35 -0.76 0.97
N GLU A 78 -11.60 -1.32 2.14
CA GLU A 78 -10.60 -1.57 3.16
C GLU A 78 -10.40 -3.08 3.34
N ILE A 79 -9.15 -3.52 3.33
CA ILE A 79 -8.78 -4.94 3.33
C ILE A 79 -7.81 -5.21 4.46
N VAL A 80 -8.09 -6.23 5.26
CA VAL A 80 -7.14 -6.77 6.24
C VAL A 80 -6.69 -8.14 5.76
N ILE A 81 -5.37 -8.34 5.69
CA ILE A 81 -4.74 -9.63 5.42
C ILE A 81 -4.15 -10.15 6.73
N SER A 82 -4.40 -11.42 7.03
CA SER A 82 -3.72 -12.17 8.09
C SER A 82 -3.17 -13.47 7.51
N HIS A 83 -2.06 -13.98 8.03
CA HIS A 83 -1.50 -15.26 7.59
C HIS A 83 -0.92 -16.08 8.74
N ASP A 84 -0.77 -17.37 8.52
CA ASP A 84 -0.10 -18.31 9.43
C ASP A 84 1.35 -18.64 9.01
N GLY A 85 1.82 -18.01 7.94
CA GLY A 85 3.15 -18.22 7.34
C GLY A 85 3.16 -19.25 6.21
N SER A 86 2.04 -19.93 5.95
CA SER A 86 1.85 -20.83 4.80
C SER A 86 0.68 -20.42 3.92
N THR A 87 -0.38 -19.89 4.52
CA THR A 87 -1.59 -19.40 3.86
C THR A 87 -1.94 -18.01 4.36
N ALA A 88 -2.63 -17.22 3.53
CA ALA A 88 -3.08 -15.88 3.88
C ALA A 88 -4.57 -15.75 3.57
N ASP A 89 -5.30 -15.17 4.52
CA ASP A 89 -6.73 -14.87 4.41
C ASP A 89 -6.95 -13.37 4.33
N ILE A 90 -8.06 -12.98 3.70
CA ILE A 90 -8.47 -11.58 3.63
C ILE A 90 -9.84 -11.36 4.26
N LEU A 91 -10.02 -10.19 4.88
CA LEU A 91 -11.30 -9.63 5.25
C LEU A 91 -11.46 -8.30 4.51
N GLU A 92 -12.54 -8.16 3.75
CA GLU A 92 -12.87 -6.95 3.01
C GLU A 92 -14.10 -6.26 3.62
N TYR A 93 -14.03 -4.94 3.79
CA TYR A 93 -15.13 -4.11 4.32
C TYR A 93 -15.06 -2.67 3.80
N GLY A 94 -16.11 -1.88 4.06
CA GLY A 94 -16.13 -0.46 3.68
C GLY A 94 -16.19 -0.22 2.16
N ILE A 95 -16.82 -1.14 1.42
CA ILE A 95 -16.92 -1.07 -0.04
C ILE A 95 -17.85 0.08 -0.46
N LEU A 96 -17.32 1.04 -1.21
CA LEU A 96 -18.06 2.08 -1.92
C LEU A 96 -17.70 2.02 -3.41
N LYS A 97 -18.69 1.96 -4.29
CA LYS A 97 -18.47 1.86 -5.74
C LYS A 97 -19.55 2.57 -6.56
N SER A 98 -19.20 3.05 -7.75
CA SER A 98 -20.12 3.71 -8.69
C SER A 98 -21.06 2.73 -9.41
N GLY A 99 -20.75 1.43 -9.40
CA GLY A 99 -21.51 0.40 -10.10
C GLY A 99 -21.05 -1.02 -9.75
N SER A 100 -20.70 -1.80 -10.77
CA SER A 100 -20.15 -3.15 -10.59
C SER A 100 -18.74 -3.15 -9.99
N ASP A 101 -18.30 -4.30 -9.49
CA ASP A 101 -16.93 -4.45 -9.00
C ASP A 101 -15.92 -4.27 -10.13
N LEU A 102 -14.98 -3.34 -9.93
CA LEU A 102 -13.90 -3.09 -10.89
C LEU A 102 -12.75 -4.12 -10.79
N ALA A 103 -12.69 -4.86 -9.68
CA ALA A 103 -11.70 -5.90 -9.44
C ALA A 103 -12.13 -6.81 -8.29
N THR A 104 -11.52 -7.99 -8.23
CA THR A 104 -11.55 -8.87 -7.05
C THR A 104 -10.19 -8.87 -6.35
N PHE A 105 -10.22 -9.08 -5.04
CA PHE A 105 -9.04 -9.11 -4.18
C PHE A 105 -8.83 -10.51 -3.60
N ALA A 106 -7.56 -10.89 -3.45
CA ALA A 106 -7.16 -12.14 -2.79
C ALA A 106 -5.83 -11.94 -2.07
N ALA A 107 -5.41 -12.91 -1.26
CA ALA A 107 -4.07 -12.95 -0.70
C ALA A 107 -3.48 -14.35 -0.79
N ASP A 108 -2.16 -14.42 -0.79
CA ASP A 108 -1.42 -15.67 -0.67
C ASP A 108 -0.05 -15.46 -0.01
N ILE A 109 0.61 -16.59 0.30
CA ILE A 109 2.03 -16.65 0.61
C ILE A 109 2.77 -17.17 -0.61
N SER A 110 3.79 -16.44 -1.05
CA SER A 110 4.65 -16.81 -2.17
C SER A 110 6.12 -16.58 -1.80
N GLY A 111 6.85 -17.68 -1.61
CA GLY A 111 8.22 -17.64 -1.10
C GLY A 111 8.25 -16.98 0.29
N ALA A 112 9.07 -15.93 0.44
CA ALA A 112 9.22 -15.21 1.70
C ALA A 112 8.19 -14.07 1.91
N ASN A 113 7.19 -13.94 1.03
CA ASN A 113 6.27 -12.81 1.04
C ASN A 113 4.81 -13.22 1.16
N ALA A 114 4.06 -12.47 1.96
CA ALA A 114 2.61 -12.37 1.85
C ALA A 114 2.26 -11.30 0.80
N ARG A 115 1.21 -11.53 0.01
CA ARG A 115 0.86 -10.66 -1.12
C ARG A 115 -0.62 -10.27 -1.09
N LEU A 116 -0.90 -9.01 -1.39
CA LEU A 116 -2.23 -8.59 -1.82
C LEU A 116 -2.31 -8.74 -3.33
N LEU A 117 -3.26 -9.55 -3.80
CA LEU A 117 -3.48 -9.86 -5.20
C LEU A 117 -4.74 -9.15 -5.69
N ILE A 118 -4.69 -8.66 -6.93
CA ILE A 118 -5.82 -8.03 -7.62
C ILE A 118 -6.10 -8.74 -8.94
N THR A 119 -7.38 -8.86 -9.29
CA THR A 119 -7.82 -9.32 -10.61
C THR A 119 -8.81 -8.29 -11.18
N PRO A 120 -8.42 -7.47 -12.16
CA PRO A 120 -9.32 -6.47 -12.76
C PRO A 120 -10.48 -7.15 -13.49
N ALA A 121 -11.66 -6.53 -13.44
CA ALA A 121 -12.88 -7.09 -14.03
C ALA A 121 -12.94 -6.96 -15.57
N SER A 122 -12.09 -6.13 -16.17
CA SER A 122 -12.04 -5.91 -17.62
C SER A 122 -10.64 -5.55 -18.11
N THR A 123 -10.47 -5.43 -19.43
CA THR A 123 -9.22 -4.98 -20.06
C THR A 123 -9.10 -3.46 -20.16
N SER A 124 -10.13 -2.72 -19.76
CA SER A 124 -10.07 -1.26 -19.67
C SER A 124 -9.00 -0.83 -18.68
N SER A 125 -8.32 0.29 -18.96
CA SER A 125 -7.26 0.82 -18.09
C SER A 125 -7.80 1.09 -16.68
N THR A 126 -7.28 0.33 -15.72
CA THR A 126 -7.73 0.34 -14.33
C THR A 126 -6.55 0.68 -13.43
N VAL A 127 -6.68 1.74 -12.65
CA VAL A 127 -5.66 2.23 -11.74
C VAL A 127 -6.01 1.81 -10.33
N PHE A 128 -5.09 1.10 -9.68
CA PHE A 128 -5.17 0.69 -8.28
C PHE A 128 -4.19 1.53 -7.49
N LYS A 129 -4.67 2.23 -6.47
CA LYS A 129 -3.87 2.92 -5.47
C LYS A 129 -4.15 2.33 -4.11
N PHE A 130 -3.14 2.25 -3.26
CA PHE A 130 -3.32 1.78 -1.90
C PHE A 130 -2.46 2.54 -0.91
N ASP A 131 -2.93 2.56 0.33
CA ASP A 131 -2.16 2.85 1.53
C ASP A 131 -2.16 1.63 2.44
N ARG A 132 -0.99 1.22 2.93
CA ARG A 132 -0.79 0.03 3.77
C ARG A 132 -0.28 0.40 5.16
N GLN A 133 -0.72 -0.36 6.16
CA GLN A 133 -0.11 -0.46 7.47
C GLN A 133 0.17 -1.93 7.85
N LEU A 134 1.39 -2.22 8.28
CA LEU A 134 1.82 -3.53 8.76
C LEU A 134 1.86 -3.60 10.30
N VAL A 135 1.61 -4.80 10.83
CA VAL A 135 1.73 -5.15 12.26
C VAL A 135 2.83 -6.20 12.41
N GLU A 136 3.77 -5.97 13.33
CA GLU A 136 4.86 -6.90 13.63
C GLU A 136 4.33 -8.17 14.31
N SER A 137 5.02 -9.28 14.07
CA SER A 137 4.71 -10.59 14.65
C SER A 137 4.97 -10.66 16.15
#